data_AF-A0A1R4G1Y6-F1
#
_entry.id   AF-A0A1R4G1Y6-F1
#
_cell.length_a   1.000
_cell.length_b   1.000
_cell.length_c   1.000
_cell.angle_alpha   90.00
_cell.angle_beta   90.00
_cell.angle_gamma   90.00
#
_symmetry.space_group_name_H-M   'P 1'
#
loop_
_entity.id
_entity.type
_entity.pdbx_description
1 polymer ?
#
loop_
_entity_poly.entity_id
_entity_poly.type
_entity_poly.pdbx_seq_one_letter_code
_entity_poly.pdbx_strand_id
1 'polypeptide(L)'
;MPEHVPTLDVTYPFDGSWEVRNSPANRVPSHGTRLFGSAHAIDFVPVVDGRSAPFTPRSLLRPEPPESFPGFGHPILAPLAGIVLAADDDAHDHPAYRGLPSVGYALTQGRRAARGWPALAGNHVLIEHDGVVVALCHLMRGSVDVHPGDAVEPGAVVGRCGNSGNSMEPHVHVQAIDGPDARRAGPVALTFEGGVPRNGEIVVGRRNS
;
A
#
# COMPACT_ATOMS: atom_id res chain seq x y z
N MET A 1 -17.27 -25.48 1.50
CA MET A 1 -17.44 -24.40 2.48
C MET A 1 -16.50 -23.28 2.04
N PRO A 2 -16.96 -22.04 1.82
CA PRO A 2 -16.00 -20.95 1.66
C PRO A 2 -15.17 -20.90 2.95
N GLU A 3 -13.84 -20.90 2.81
CA GLU A 3 -12.90 -20.69 3.91
C GLU A 3 -13.31 -19.39 4.62
N HIS A 4 -13.52 -19.44 5.93
CA HIS A 4 -13.74 -18.24 6.72
C HIS A 4 -12.40 -17.50 6.81
N VAL A 5 -12.22 -16.52 5.93
CA VAL A 5 -11.04 -15.67 5.96
C VAL A 5 -11.16 -14.79 7.21
N PRO A 6 -10.19 -14.83 8.15
CA PRO A 6 -10.20 -13.95 9.31
C PRO A 6 -10.28 -12.50 8.86
N THR A 7 -11.00 -11.67 9.63
CA THR A 7 -11.21 -10.25 9.34
C THR A 7 -10.66 -9.42 10.48
N LEU A 8 -9.93 -8.35 10.13
CA LEU A 8 -9.36 -7.39 11.06
C LEU A 8 -9.83 -5.98 10.68
N ASP A 9 -10.45 -5.29 11.62
CA ASP A 9 -10.89 -3.90 11.43
C ASP A 9 -9.78 -2.94 11.84
N VAL A 10 -9.47 -1.98 10.97
CA VAL A 10 -8.39 -1.01 11.15
C VAL A 10 -8.85 0.40 10.77
N THR A 11 -8.04 1.39 11.14
CA THR A 11 -8.23 2.78 10.68
C THR A 11 -7.57 3.00 9.33
N TYR A 12 -7.95 4.07 8.62
CA TYR A 12 -7.25 4.46 7.40
C TYR A 12 -5.81 4.91 7.73
N PRO A 13 -4.77 4.40 7.04
CA PRO A 13 -3.36 4.70 7.35
C PRO A 13 -2.91 6.07 6.80
N PHE A 14 -3.80 7.05 6.75
CA PHE A 14 -3.55 8.36 6.18
C PHE A 14 -4.58 9.37 6.66
N ASP A 15 -4.31 10.65 6.39
CA ASP A 15 -5.31 11.71 6.42
C ASP A 15 -5.61 12.23 5.00
N GLY A 16 -6.70 12.99 4.87
CA GLY A 16 -7.13 13.57 3.59
C GLY A 16 -7.88 12.58 2.71
N SER A 17 -8.05 12.95 1.44
CA SER A 17 -8.89 12.23 0.47
C SER A 17 -8.08 11.29 -0.40
N TRP A 18 -8.47 10.02 -0.42
CA TRP A 18 -7.80 8.97 -1.18
C TRP A 18 -8.81 8.16 -2.00
N GLU A 19 -8.51 7.93 -3.27
CA GLU A 19 -9.27 7.05 -4.16
C GLU A 19 -8.89 5.60 -3.89
N VAL A 20 -9.89 4.75 -3.71
CA VAL A 20 -9.72 3.31 -3.50
C VAL A 20 -9.48 2.64 -4.84
N ARG A 21 -8.42 1.82 -4.92
CA ARG A 21 -8.10 0.99 -6.09
C ARG A 21 -7.75 -0.43 -5.65
N ASN A 22 -7.89 -1.37 -6.60
CA ASN A 22 -7.57 -2.78 -6.38
C ASN A 22 -8.14 -3.34 -5.06
N SER A 23 -9.42 -3.08 -4.78
CA SER A 23 -10.10 -3.52 -3.57
C SER A 23 -10.65 -4.95 -3.68
N PRO A 24 -10.58 -5.75 -2.60
CA PRO A 24 -11.22 -7.06 -2.53
C PRO A 24 -12.76 -6.99 -2.54
N ALA A 25 -13.36 -5.82 -2.26
CA ALA A 25 -14.81 -5.62 -2.39
C ALA A 25 -15.31 -5.75 -3.84
N ASN A 26 -14.40 -5.60 -4.82
CA ASN A 26 -14.70 -5.72 -6.24
C ASN A 26 -14.29 -7.07 -6.82
N ARG A 27 -13.16 -7.63 -6.38
CA ARG A 27 -12.61 -8.89 -6.88
C ARG A 27 -11.63 -9.50 -5.89
N VAL A 28 -11.65 -10.83 -5.71
CA VAL A 28 -10.60 -11.57 -4.99
C VAL A 28 -9.98 -12.62 -5.93
N PRO A 29 -8.64 -12.65 -6.12
CA PRO A 29 -7.65 -11.72 -5.58
C PRO A 29 -7.78 -10.32 -6.19
N SER A 30 -7.64 -9.30 -5.37
CA SER A 30 -7.84 -7.90 -5.77
C SER A 30 -6.81 -7.43 -6.80
N HIS A 31 -5.56 -7.87 -6.63
CA HIS A 31 -4.42 -7.56 -7.51
C HIS A 31 -4.17 -8.64 -8.58
N GLY A 32 -5.11 -9.58 -8.77
CA GLY A 32 -4.97 -10.66 -9.77
C GLY A 32 -3.96 -11.76 -9.41
N THR A 33 -3.38 -11.70 -8.20
CA THR A 33 -2.42 -12.69 -7.67
C THR A 33 -2.70 -13.01 -6.21
N ARG A 34 -2.36 -14.24 -5.79
CA ARG A 34 -2.40 -14.69 -4.39
C ARG A 34 -1.02 -14.76 -3.76
N LEU A 35 0.02 -14.43 -4.52
CA LEU A 35 1.39 -14.44 -4.02
C LEU A 35 1.51 -13.56 -2.78
N PHE A 36 2.26 -14.03 -1.79
CA PHE A 36 2.56 -13.28 -0.57
C PHE A 36 1.33 -12.84 0.24
N GLY A 37 0.24 -13.61 0.20
CA GLY A 37 -0.97 -13.28 0.96
C GLY A 37 -1.72 -12.04 0.45
N SER A 38 -1.42 -11.54 -0.75
CA SER A 38 -1.97 -10.28 -1.26
C SER A 38 -3.43 -10.37 -1.78
N ALA A 39 -4.13 -11.48 -1.55
CA ALA A 39 -5.44 -11.72 -2.15
C ALA A 39 -6.50 -10.70 -1.71
N HIS A 40 -6.38 -10.20 -0.47
CA HIS A 40 -7.24 -9.20 0.14
C HIS A 40 -6.55 -7.83 0.32
N ALA A 41 -5.43 -7.60 -0.38
CA ALA A 41 -4.76 -6.31 -0.37
C ALA A 41 -5.62 -5.21 -1.01
N ILE A 42 -5.36 -3.96 -0.65
CA ILE A 42 -6.07 -2.78 -1.15
C ILE A 42 -5.09 -1.64 -1.39
N ASP A 43 -5.31 -0.87 -2.46
CA ASP A 43 -4.55 0.33 -2.75
C ASP A 43 -5.36 1.58 -2.44
N PHE A 44 -4.71 2.58 -1.88
CA PHE A 44 -5.26 3.91 -1.74
C PHE A 44 -4.36 4.90 -2.48
N VAL A 45 -4.94 5.70 -3.37
CA VAL A 45 -4.24 6.70 -4.17
C VAL A 45 -4.67 8.10 -3.73
N PRO A 46 -3.74 8.99 -3.31
CA PRO A 46 -4.07 10.36 -2.92
C PRO A 46 -4.72 11.12 -4.05
N VAL A 47 -5.78 11.87 -3.75
CA VAL A 47 -6.47 12.67 -4.76
C VAL A 47 -6.70 14.11 -4.30
N VAL A 48 -6.49 15.05 -5.22
CA VAL A 48 -6.91 16.44 -5.11
C VAL A 48 -7.93 16.70 -6.21
N ASP A 49 -9.11 17.19 -5.83
CA ASP A 49 -10.26 17.36 -6.74
C ASP A 49 -10.60 16.08 -7.54
N GLY A 50 -10.49 14.92 -6.88
CA GLY A 50 -10.77 13.61 -7.47
C GLY A 50 -9.73 13.11 -8.47
N ARG A 51 -8.51 13.67 -8.48
CA ARG A 51 -7.43 13.24 -9.38
C ARG A 51 -6.12 13.00 -8.65
N SER A 52 -5.39 11.95 -9.06
CA SER A 52 -4.06 11.64 -8.51
C SER A 52 -2.95 12.53 -9.06
N ALA A 53 -3.12 13.11 -10.24
CA ALA A 53 -2.31 14.21 -10.78
C ALA A 53 -2.93 14.70 -12.11
N PRO A 54 -2.64 15.92 -12.58
CA PRO A 54 -3.00 16.34 -13.94
C PRO A 54 -2.53 15.33 -14.98
N PHE A 55 -3.39 15.01 -15.95
CA PHE A 55 -3.03 14.12 -17.05
C PHE A 55 -2.83 14.94 -18.32
N THR A 56 -1.62 14.91 -18.87
CA THR A 56 -1.23 15.73 -20.03
C THR A 56 -0.81 14.85 -21.21
N PRO A 57 -0.69 15.38 -22.44
CA PRO A 57 -0.11 14.64 -23.56
C PRO A 57 1.30 14.10 -23.27
N ARG A 58 2.06 14.75 -22.38
CA ARG A 58 3.36 14.24 -21.93
C ARG A 58 3.21 12.97 -21.08
N SER A 59 2.21 12.93 -20.20
CA SER A 59 1.88 11.77 -19.35
C SER A 59 1.54 10.52 -20.18
N LEU A 60 1.08 10.67 -21.43
CA LEU A 60 0.88 9.55 -22.35
C LEU A 60 2.19 8.92 -22.86
N LEU A 61 3.26 9.70 -22.92
CA LEU A 61 4.48 9.34 -23.65
C LEU A 61 5.72 9.18 -22.78
N ARG A 62 5.74 9.77 -21.58
CA ARG A 62 6.92 9.82 -20.72
C ARG A 62 6.57 9.52 -19.26
N PRO A 63 7.47 8.83 -18.53
CA PRO A 63 7.37 8.75 -17.08
C PRO A 63 7.43 10.15 -16.45
N GLU A 64 6.83 10.27 -15.28
CA GLU A 64 6.71 11.53 -14.54
C GLU A 64 7.44 11.44 -13.20
N PRO A 65 8.09 12.51 -12.74
CA PRO A 65 8.72 12.51 -11.43
C PRO A 65 7.64 12.30 -10.35
N PRO A 66 7.86 11.43 -9.34
CA PRO A 66 6.86 11.12 -8.33
C PRO A 66 6.46 12.35 -7.51
N GLU A 67 7.35 13.35 -7.38
CA GLU A 67 7.10 14.63 -6.71
C GLU A 67 6.02 15.48 -7.39
N SER A 68 5.61 15.15 -8.62
CA SER A 68 4.47 15.80 -9.30
C SER A 68 3.10 15.28 -8.83
N PHE A 69 3.07 14.27 -7.96
CA PHE A 69 1.85 13.70 -7.42
C PHE A 69 1.67 14.19 -5.98
N PRO A 70 0.47 14.65 -5.60
CA PRO A 70 0.17 15.17 -4.27
C PRO A 70 0.38 14.12 -3.17
N GLY A 71 0.34 12.85 -3.55
CA GLY A 71 0.57 11.73 -2.65
C GLY A 71 2.02 11.56 -2.20
N PHE A 72 2.99 11.93 -3.04
CA PHE A 72 4.38 11.66 -2.72
C PHE A 72 4.85 12.52 -1.54
N GLY A 73 5.38 11.88 -0.50
CA GLY A 73 5.78 12.51 0.75
C GLY A 73 4.65 12.70 1.78
N HIS A 74 3.41 12.33 1.46
CA HIS A 74 2.27 12.44 2.37
C HIS A 74 2.44 11.47 3.57
N PRO A 75 2.17 11.88 4.82
CA PRO A 75 2.34 11.00 5.98
C PRO A 75 1.49 9.72 5.89
N ILE A 76 2.11 8.59 6.22
CA ILE A 76 1.45 7.30 6.40
C ILE A 76 1.42 6.96 7.88
N LEU A 77 0.24 6.55 8.34
CA LEU A 77 -0.08 6.33 9.74
C LEU A 77 -0.21 4.84 10.04
N ALA A 78 0.13 4.41 11.25
CA ALA A 78 -0.19 3.09 11.76
C ALA A 78 -1.73 2.94 11.78
N PRO A 79 -2.31 1.94 11.09
CA PRO A 79 -3.76 1.78 11.02
C PRO A 79 -4.34 1.08 12.26
N LEU A 80 -3.48 0.48 13.09
CA LEU A 80 -3.82 -0.22 14.33
C LEU A 80 -2.68 -0.12 15.35
N ALA A 81 -2.97 -0.44 16.60
CA ALA A 81 -1.96 -0.62 17.63
C ALA A 81 -1.17 -1.91 17.37
N GLY A 82 0.13 -1.94 17.63
CA GLY A 82 0.91 -3.16 17.45
C GLY A 82 2.41 -2.98 17.64
N ILE A 83 3.15 -4.03 17.33
CA ILE A 83 4.61 -4.03 17.36
C ILE A 83 5.16 -4.05 15.94
N VAL A 84 6.08 -3.15 15.64
CA VAL A 84 6.78 -3.14 14.36
C VAL A 84 7.65 -4.39 14.26
N LEU A 85 7.34 -5.28 13.33
CA LEU A 85 8.07 -6.52 13.09
C LEU A 85 9.27 -6.27 12.17
N ALA A 86 9.08 -5.44 11.14
CA ALA A 86 10.10 -5.10 10.15
C ALA A 86 9.85 -3.71 9.57
N ALA A 87 10.94 -3.05 9.20
CA ALA A 87 10.95 -1.76 8.51
C ALA A 87 12.07 -1.81 7.45
N ASP A 88 11.74 -1.49 6.20
CA ASP A 88 12.70 -1.37 5.08
C ASP A 88 12.54 0.02 4.46
N ASP A 89 13.67 0.70 4.24
CA ASP A 89 13.73 2.10 3.81
C ASP A 89 14.83 2.37 2.76
N ASP A 90 15.40 1.31 2.17
CA ASP A 90 16.56 1.40 1.28
C ASP A 90 16.22 1.30 -0.22
N ALA A 91 14.99 0.92 -0.58
CA ALA A 91 14.55 0.87 -1.96
C ALA A 91 14.39 2.28 -2.54
N HIS A 92 14.91 2.50 -3.75
CA HIS A 92 14.72 3.77 -4.44
C HIS A 92 13.27 3.93 -4.93
N ASP A 93 12.70 5.10 -4.68
CA ASP A 93 11.56 5.59 -5.45
C ASP A 93 11.94 5.72 -6.93
N HIS A 94 10.97 5.48 -7.80
CA HIS A 94 11.15 5.62 -9.25
C HIS A 94 10.08 6.53 -9.84
N PRO A 95 10.23 6.99 -11.10
CA PRO A 95 9.20 7.75 -11.80
C PRO A 95 7.84 7.04 -11.81
N ALA A 96 6.76 7.80 -11.85
CA ALA A 96 5.43 7.28 -12.13
C ALA A 96 5.29 6.92 -13.61
N TYR A 97 4.66 5.78 -13.87
CA TYR A 97 4.48 5.19 -15.19
C TYR A 97 2.99 5.19 -15.54
N ARG A 98 2.52 6.29 -16.12
CA ARG A 98 1.18 6.44 -16.71
C ARG A 98 1.26 6.35 -18.23
N GLY A 99 0.13 6.19 -18.92
CA GLY A 99 0.11 6.12 -20.39
C GLY A 99 0.87 4.93 -20.97
N LEU A 100 1.53 5.11 -22.12
CA LEU A 100 2.34 4.06 -22.77
C LEU A 100 3.48 3.50 -21.88
N PRO A 101 4.19 4.33 -21.08
CA PRO A 101 5.18 3.82 -20.13
C PRO A 101 4.68 2.72 -19.18
N SER A 102 3.39 2.72 -18.81
CA SER A 102 2.83 1.71 -17.89
C SER A 102 2.92 0.29 -18.47
N VAL A 103 2.79 0.13 -19.79
CA VAL A 103 2.89 -1.16 -20.47
C VAL A 103 4.30 -1.72 -20.37
N GLY A 104 5.31 -0.88 -20.62
CA GLY A 104 6.71 -1.26 -20.47
C GLY A 104 7.04 -1.65 -19.03
N TYR A 105 6.50 -0.91 -18.06
CA TYR A 105 6.65 -1.24 -16.64
C TYR A 105 5.98 -2.57 -16.28
N ALA A 106 4.76 -2.82 -16.76
CA ALA A 106 4.02 -4.06 -16.49
C ALA A 106 4.79 -5.32 -16.96
N LEU A 107 5.47 -5.24 -18.11
CA LEU A 107 6.29 -6.35 -18.63
C LEU A 107 7.46 -6.74 -17.71
N THR A 108 7.84 -5.88 -16.76
CA THR A 108 8.91 -6.16 -15.78
C THR A 108 8.40 -6.80 -14.48
N GLN A 109 7.09 -6.88 -14.26
CA GLN A 109 6.48 -7.35 -13.00
C GLN A 109 6.88 -8.79 -12.65
N GLY A 110 6.87 -9.71 -13.62
CA GLY A 110 7.25 -11.10 -13.38
C GLY A 110 8.69 -11.24 -12.88
N ARG A 111 9.61 -10.40 -13.36
CA ARG A 111 11.00 -10.37 -12.90
C ARG A 111 11.13 -9.83 -11.48
N ARG A 112 10.31 -8.85 -11.08
CA ARG A 112 10.25 -8.36 -9.69
C ARG A 112 9.68 -9.42 -8.76
N ALA A 113 8.59 -10.08 -9.14
CA ALA A 113 8.00 -11.15 -8.34
C ALA A 113 9.00 -12.30 -8.08
N ALA A 114 9.83 -12.65 -9.08
CA ALA A 114 10.89 -13.65 -8.92
C ALA A 114 12.00 -13.23 -7.93
N ARG A 115 12.16 -11.94 -7.63
CA ARG A 115 13.09 -11.42 -6.60
C ARG A 115 12.51 -11.46 -5.18
N GLY A 116 11.25 -11.87 -5.04
CA GLY A 116 10.59 -12.05 -3.75
C GLY A 116 9.81 -10.82 -3.27
N TRP A 117 9.23 -10.97 -2.08
CA TRP A 117 8.36 -9.98 -1.45
C TRP A 117 8.97 -8.57 -1.34
N PRO A 118 10.23 -8.39 -0.86
CA PRO A 118 10.79 -7.04 -0.70
C PRO A 118 10.85 -6.25 -2.02
N ALA A 119 11.11 -6.92 -3.15
CA ALA A 119 11.13 -6.28 -4.46
C ALA A 119 9.74 -5.84 -4.96
N LEU A 120 8.67 -6.46 -4.44
CA LEU A 120 7.30 -6.06 -4.71
C LEU A 120 6.85 -4.96 -3.74
N ALA A 121 7.07 -5.14 -2.44
CA ALA A 121 6.67 -4.20 -1.40
C ALA A 121 7.42 -2.85 -1.49
N GLY A 122 8.69 -2.85 -1.89
CA GLY A 122 9.54 -1.67 -1.78
C GLY A 122 9.85 -1.35 -0.31
N ASN A 123 9.98 -0.07 0.01
CA ASN A 123 10.06 0.36 1.41
C ASN A 123 8.72 0.09 2.08
N HIS A 124 8.76 -0.46 3.29
CA HIS A 124 7.56 -0.94 3.95
C HIS A 124 7.73 -1.01 5.46
N VAL A 125 6.60 -1.01 6.15
CA VAL A 125 6.51 -1.29 7.59
C VAL A 125 5.55 -2.46 7.79
N LEU A 126 5.98 -3.45 8.57
CA LEU A 126 5.16 -4.58 9.01
C LEU A 126 4.80 -4.37 10.49
N ILE A 127 3.52 -4.32 10.80
CA ILE A 127 2.99 -4.16 12.16
C ILE A 127 2.27 -5.45 12.56
N GLU A 128 2.72 -6.08 13.63
CA GLU A 128 2.10 -7.28 14.20
C GLU A 128 1.08 -6.90 15.28
N HIS A 129 -0.08 -7.56 15.22
CA HIS A 129 -1.18 -7.44 16.17
C HIS A 129 -1.92 -8.78 16.28
N ASP A 130 -1.88 -9.39 17.46
CA ASP A 130 -2.60 -10.64 17.78
C ASP A 130 -2.42 -11.77 16.75
N GLY A 131 -1.21 -11.94 16.22
CA GLY A 131 -0.85 -12.95 15.24
C GLY A 131 -1.11 -12.55 13.78
N VAL A 132 -1.69 -11.38 13.53
CA VAL A 132 -1.86 -10.80 12.20
C VAL A 132 -0.76 -9.78 11.94
N VAL A 133 -0.19 -9.80 10.73
CA VAL A 133 0.79 -8.82 10.28
C VAL A 133 0.19 -7.94 9.20
N VAL A 134 0.09 -6.65 9.49
CA VAL A 134 -0.34 -5.61 8.53
C VAL A 134 0.88 -4.99 7.88
N ALA A 135 0.90 -5.00 6.55
CA ALA A 135 1.96 -4.40 5.74
C ALA A 135 1.49 -3.08 5.11
N LEU A 136 2.30 -2.04 5.28
CA LEU A 136 2.19 -0.75 4.60
C LEU A 136 3.36 -0.64 3.63
N CYS A 137 3.08 -0.65 2.32
CA CYS A 137 4.10 -0.77 1.28
C CYS A 137 4.25 0.51 0.45
N HIS A 138 5.25 0.49 -0.44
CA HIS A 138 5.57 1.55 -1.39
C HIS A 138 5.96 2.88 -0.73
N LEU A 139 6.54 2.83 0.47
CA LEU A 139 6.93 4.02 1.22
C LEU A 139 8.08 4.77 0.54
N MET A 140 8.18 6.06 0.82
CA MET A 140 9.23 6.95 0.31
C MET A 140 10.56 6.59 0.98
N ARG A 141 11.62 6.52 0.18
CA ARG A 141 12.98 6.24 0.67
C ARG A 141 13.44 7.28 1.69
N GLY A 142 14.06 6.82 2.77
CA GLY A 142 14.60 7.66 3.84
C GLY A 142 13.50 8.31 4.69
N SER A 143 12.27 7.79 4.66
CA SER A 143 11.13 8.40 5.36
C SER A 143 10.56 7.55 6.49
N VAL A 144 10.97 6.28 6.59
CA VAL A 144 10.45 5.37 7.61
C VAL A 144 11.02 5.78 8.98
N ASP A 145 10.14 6.08 9.92
CA ASP A 145 10.49 6.70 11.22
C ASP A 145 10.31 5.73 12.41
N VAL A 146 10.21 4.43 12.12
CA VAL A 146 10.01 3.36 13.10
C VAL A 146 10.98 2.21 12.87
N HIS A 147 11.27 1.47 13.94
CA HIS A 147 12.23 0.37 13.95
C HIS A 147 11.59 -0.94 14.44
N PRO A 148 12.13 -2.10 14.06
CA PRO A 148 11.69 -3.37 14.62
C PRO A 148 11.74 -3.37 16.15
N GLY A 149 10.63 -3.75 16.78
CA GLY A 149 10.43 -3.74 18.23
C GLY A 149 9.69 -2.51 18.77
N ASP A 150 9.52 -1.45 17.98
CA ASP A 150 8.76 -0.28 18.40
C ASP A 150 7.27 -0.61 18.55
N ALA A 151 6.66 -0.10 19.63
CA ALA A 151 5.21 -0.11 19.80
C ALA A 151 4.62 1.12 19.11
N VAL A 152 3.58 0.92 18.30
CA VAL A 152 2.85 1.99 17.62
C VAL A 152 1.38 1.98 18.02
N GLU A 153 0.78 3.16 18.06
CA GLU A 153 -0.65 3.36 18.28
C GLU A 153 -1.32 3.83 16.97
N PRO A 154 -2.64 3.59 16.78
CA PRO A 154 -3.35 4.09 15.61
C PRO A 154 -3.14 5.60 15.43
N GLY A 155 -2.75 6.01 14.21
CA GLY A 155 -2.47 7.41 13.91
C GLY A 155 -1.02 7.85 14.14
N ALA A 156 -0.15 7.00 14.71
CA ALA A 156 1.29 7.27 14.76
C ALA A 156 1.88 7.30 13.35
N VAL A 157 2.75 8.26 13.05
CA VAL A 157 3.43 8.32 11.74
C VAL A 157 4.46 7.19 11.68
N VAL A 158 4.42 6.40 10.63
CA VAL A 158 5.39 5.30 10.40
C VAL A 158 6.30 5.56 9.20
N GLY A 159 5.88 6.43 8.30
CA GLY A 159 6.67 6.84 7.15
C GLY A 159 5.90 7.79 6.24
N ARG A 160 6.31 7.88 4.99
CA ARG A 160 5.63 8.71 3.98
C ARG A 160 5.29 7.90 2.73
N CYS A 161 4.21 8.27 2.06
CA CYS A 161 3.79 7.68 0.81
C CYS A 161 4.85 7.94 -0.27
N GLY A 162 5.30 6.87 -0.92
CA GLY A 162 6.36 6.90 -1.90
C GLY A 162 5.92 6.31 -3.24
N ASN A 163 6.91 5.84 -3.99
CA ASN A 163 6.74 5.13 -5.25
C ASN A 163 7.84 4.08 -5.44
N SER A 164 8.24 3.42 -4.34
CA SER A 164 9.22 2.34 -4.33
C SER A 164 8.57 0.97 -4.60
N GLY A 165 9.36 -0.04 -4.95
CA GLY A 165 8.85 -1.40 -5.19
C GLY A 165 8.08 -1.56 -6.50
N ASN A 166 6.98 -2.32 -6.47
CA ASN A 166 6.12 -2.56 -7.63
C ASN A 166 4.95 -1.58 -7.73
N SER A 167 5.24 -0.29 -7.82
CA SER A 167 4.24 0.77 -7.94
C SER A 167 4.20 1.38 -9.35
N MET A 168 3.04 1.90 -9.78
CA MET A 168 2.93 2.66 -11.04
C MET A 168 2.84 4.17 -10.81
N GLU A 169 2.30 4.60 -9.69
CA GLU A 169 2.22 6.00 -9.26
C GLU A 169 2.13 6.07 -7.73
N PRO A 170 2.46 7.19 -7.07
CA PRO A 170 2.45 7.27 -5.62
C PRO A 170 1.10 6.88 -4.99
N HIS A 171 1.13 5.86 -4.13
CA HIS A 171 0.00 5.28 -3.43
C HIS A 171 0.47 4.48 -2.22
N VAL A 172 -0.44 4.11 -1.33
CA VAL A 172 -0.15 3.13 -0.27
C VAL A 172 -0.89 1.83 -0.56
N HIS A 173 -0.13 0.74 -0.60
CA HIS A 173 -0.68 -0.63 -0.64
C HIS A 173 -0.76 -1.15 0.79
N VAL A 174 -1.92 -1.66 1.16
CA VAL A 174 -2.20 -2.22 2.49
C VAL A 174 -2.61 -3.67 2.33
N GLN A 175 -2.01 -4.56 3.10
CA GLN A 175 -2.47 -5.94 3.20
C GLN A 175 -2.25 -6.50 4.60
N ALA A 176 -2.98 -7.57 4.93
CA ALA A 176 -2.80 -8.30 6.17
C ALA A 176 -2.62 -9.79 5.90
N ILE A 177 -1.77 -10.43 6.70
CA ILE A 177 -1.45 -11.85 6.60
C ILE A 177 -1.42 -12.50 8.00
N ASP A 178 -1.71 -13.80 8.10
CA ASP A 178 -1.85 -14.54 9.37
C ASP A 178 -0.51 -15.06 9.96
N GLY A 179 0.60 -14.39 9.62
CA GLY A 179 1.91 -14.74 10.16
C GLY A 179 3.06 -13.92 9.55
N PRO A 180 4.26 -14.01 10.12
CA PRO A 180 5.39 -13.14 9.77
C PRO A 180 6.07 -13.48 8.43
N ASP A 181 5.96 -14.71 7.94
CA ASP A 181 6.52 -15.10 6.63
C ASP A 181 5.46 -14.99 5.55
N ALA A 182 5.46 -13.87 4.82
CA ALA A 182 4.55 -13.63 3.70
C ALA A 182 4.54 -14.75 2.65
N ARG A 183 5.61 -15.56 2.51
CA ARG A 183 5.64 -16.69 1.56
C ARG A 183 4.77 -17.86 1.98
N ARG A 184 4.43 -17.94 3.27
CA ARG A 184 3.69 -19.06 3.88
C ARG A 184 2.34 -18.64 4.45
N ALA A 185 2.23 -17.39 4.88
CA ALA A 185 1.03 -16.86 5.49
C ALA A 185 -0.14 -16.76 4.50
N GLY A 186 -1.34 -17.03 5.01
CA GLY A 186 -2.61 -16.81 4.34
C GLY A 186 -3.04 -15.34 4.37
N PRO A 187 -3.91 -14.92 3.44
CA PRO A 187 -4.45 -13.56 3.46
C PRO A 187 -5.43 -13.38 4.63
N VAL A 188 -5.40 -12.20 5.25
CA VAL A 188 -6.40 -11.74 6.22
C VAL A 188 -7.19 -10.61 5.56
N ALA A 189 -8.52 -10.63 5.69
CA ALA A 189 -9.37 -9.57 5.17
C ALA A 189 -9.28 -8.34 6.08
N LEU A 190 -9.11 -7.15 5.47
CA LEU A 190 -9.15 -5.89 6.20
C LEU A 190 -10.51 -5.21 5.99
N THR A 191 -11.08 -4.71 7.08
CA THR A 191 -12.12 -3.68 7.03
C THR A 191 -11.55 -2.36 7.56
N PHE A 192 -12.12 -1.26 7.06
CA PHE A 192 -11.79 0.09 7.44
C PHE A 192 -13.08 0.73 7.94
N GLU A 193 -13.11 1.08 9.23
CA GLU A 193 -14.30 1.61 9.89
C GLU A 193 -15.54 0.70 9.73
N GLY A 194 -15.33 -0.62 9.81
CA GLY A 194 -16.37 -1.64 9.72
C GLY A 194 -16.80 -2.04 8.31
N GLY A 195 -16.16 -1.51 7.25
CA GLY A 195 -16.49 -1.82 5.85
C GLY A 195 -15.28 -2.11 4.96
N VAL A 196 -15.51 -2.71 3.79
CA VAL A 196 -14.47 -2.82 2.76
C VAL A 196 -14.81 -1.83 1.64
N PRO A 197 -14.02 -0.75 1.45
CA PRO A 197 -14.36 0.27 0.48
C PRO A 197 -14.17 -0.25 -0.95
N ARG A 198 -14.95 0.24 -1.92
CA ARG A 198 -14.94 -0.24 -3.32
C ARG A 198 -14.10 0.64 -4.22
N ASN A 199 -13.59 0.06 -5.31
CA ASN A 199 -12.87 0.79 -6.34
C ASN A 199 -13.64 2.04 -6.81
N GLY A 200 -12.93 3.18 -6.88
CA GLY A 200 -13.47 4.46 -7.30
C GLY A 200 -14.16 5.26 -6.19
N GLU A 201 -14.36 4.69 -5.00
CA GLU A 201 -14.76 5.46 -3.83
C GLU A 201 -13.63 6.38 -3.38
N ILE A 202 -13.98 7.60 -2.96
CA ILE A 202 -13.06 8.52 -2.28
C ILE A 202 -13.34 8.40 -0.79
N VAL A 203 -12.37 7.86 -0.05
CA VAL A 203 -12.41 7.75 1.41
C VAL A 203 -11.63 8.88 2.04
N VAL A 204 -12.03 9.29 3.25
CA VAL A 204 -11.38 10.39 3.97
C VAL A 204 -10.81 9.85 5.26
N GLY A 205 -9.49 9.76 5.32
CA GLY A 205 -8.78 9.44 6.54
C GLY A 205 -8.70 10.64 7.48
N ARG A 206 -8.66 10.39 8.79
CA ARG A 206 -8.55 11.43 9.81
C ARG A 206 -7.33 11.15 10.67
N ARG A 207 -6.53 12.20 10.91
CA ARG A 207 -5.50 12.16 11.93
C ARG A 207 -6.17 12.41 13.28
N ASN A 208 -6.12 11.44 14.18
CA ASN A 208 -6.54 11.67 15.56
C ASN A 208 -5.56 12.67 16.19
N SER A 209 -6.09 13.80 16.64
CA SER A 209 -5.37 14.89 17.32
C SER A 209 -5.10 14.57 18.78
#